data_AF-A0A1Q7ZN56-F1
#
_entry.id   AF-A0A1Q7ZN56-F1
#
_cell.length_a   1.000
_cell.length_b   1.000
_cell.length_c   1.000
_cell.angle_alpha   90.00
_cell.angle_beta   90.00
_cell.angle_gamma   90.00
#
_symmetry.space_group_name_H-M   'P 1'
#
loop_
_entity.id
_entity.type
_entity.pdbx_description
1 polymer ?
#
loop_
_entity_poly.entity_id
_entity_poly.type
_entity_poly.pdbx_seq_one_letter_code
_entity_poly.pdbx_strand_id
1 'polypeptide(L)'
;MHAILWGIFSLGGMIAAFLLPVMIYLTGIAYPLGLWPFNGSRDPSFLVTGTLLGVLFVFVTVAGSLFHGIFRFQSALTEVGLLRLKRGLEAVGYLIIFVGIVLLAYYLLVLNPSLPAL
;
A
#
# COMPACT_ATOMS: atom_id res chain seq x y z
N MET A 1 -23.02 2.48 -3.88
CA MET A 1 -21.71 2.04 -3.36
C MET A 1 -20.71 1.67 -4.46
N HIS A 2 -21.12 0.96 -5.52
CA HIS A 2 -20.20 0.51 -6.59
C HIS A 2 -19.35 1.64 -7.22
N ALA A 3 -19.95 2.78 -7.58
CA ALA A 3 -19.21 3.91 -8.16
C ALA A 3 -18.11 4.49 -7.24
N ILE A 4 -18.35 4.53 -5.92
CA ILE A 4 -17.38 5.02 -4.94
C ILE A 4 -16.18 4.08 -4.88
N LEU A 5 -16.44 2.76 -4.78
CA LEU A 5 -15.38 1.75 -4.75
C LEU A 5 -14.55 1.77 -6.03
N TRP A 6 -15.19 1.98 -7.18
CA TRP A 6 -14.51 2.10 -8.47
C TRP A 6 -13.67 3.39 -8.58
N GLY A 7 -14.14 4.48 -7.98
CA GLY A 7 -13.37 5.72 -7.84
C GLY A 7 -12.12 5.53 -6.99
N ILE A 8 -12.23 4.88 -5.82
CA ILE A 8 -11.09 4.56 -4.95
C ILE A 8 -10.13 3.60 -5.67
N PHE A 9 -10.64 2.61 -6.40
CA PHE A 9 -9.84 1.71 -7.25
C PHE A 9 -9.02 2.47 -8.30
N SER A 10 -9.65 3.43 -8.98
CA SER A 10 -8.98 4.25 -10.01
C SER A 10 -7.90 5.15 -9.40
N LEU A 11 -8.21 5.81 -8.27
CA LEU A 11 -7.25 6.62 -7.53
C LEU A 11 -6.06 5.77 -7.05
N GLY A 12 -6.32 4.60 -6.47
CA GLY A 12 -5.29 3.66 -6.04
C GLY A 12 -4.42 3.19 -7.20
N GLY A 13 -5.00 2.98 -8.39
CA GLY A 13 -4.28 2.64 -9.61
C GLY A 13 -3.35 3.75 -10.09
N MET A 14 -3.81 5.01 -10.06
CA MET A 14 -2.97 6.16 -10.35
C MET A 14 -1.79 6.25 -9.36
N ILE A 15 -2.07 6.15 -8.05
CA ILE A 15 -1.04 6.16 -7.01
C ILE A 15 -0.02 5.04 -7.24
N ALA A 16 -0.49 3.83 -7.50
CA ALA A 16 0.37 2.68 -7.74
C ALA A 16 1.25 2.91 -8.98
N ALA A 17 0.70 3.43 -10.08
CA ALA A 17 1.45 3.65 -11.31
C ALA A 17 2.64 4.61 -11.13
N PHE A 18 2.49 5.66 -10.31
CA PHE A 18 3.56 6.65 -10.09
C PHE A 18 4.49 6.29 -8.93
N LEU A 19 3.95 5.83 -7.80
CA LEU A 19 4.69 5.75 -6.54
C LEU A 19 5.17 4.33 -6.19
N LEU A 20 4.45 3.29 -6.61
CA LEU A 20 4.85 1.91 -6.31
C LEU A 20 6.19 1.53 -6.96
N PRO A 21 6.52 1.90 -8.21
CA PRO A 21 7.84 1.65 -8.79
C PRO A 21 8.98 2.25 -7.97
N VAL A 22 8.78 3.45 -7.41
CA VAL A 22 9.76 4.10 -6.53
C VAL A 22 9.95 3.28 -5.26
N MET A 23 8.88 2.83 -4.61
CA MET A 23 8.96 1.97 -3.43
C MET A 23 9.64 0.63 -3.72
N ILE A 24 9.31 -0.02 -4.85
CA ILE A 24 9.94 -1.27 -5.28
C ILE A 24 11.44 -1.05 -5.52
N TYR A 25 11.82 0.04 -6.19
CA TYR A 25 13.23 0.37 -6.39
C TYR A 25 13.94 0.58 -5.06
N LEU A 26 13.42 1.45 -4.19
CA LEU A 26 14.06 1.78 -2.91
C LEU A 26 14.24 0.54 -2.02
N THR A 27 13.19 -0.25 -1.84
CA THR A 27 13.16 -1.37 -0.88
C THR A 27 13.64 -2.70 -1.47
N GLY A 28 13.32 -2.98 -2.73
CA GLY A 28 13.62 -4.26 -3.38
C GLY A 28 14.92 -4.27 -4.18
N ILE A 29 15.48 -3.12 -4.52
CA ILE A 29 16.70 -3.01 -5.34
C ILE A 29 17.78 -2.20 -4.60
N ALA A 30 17.51 -0.93 -4.28
CA ALA A 30 18.53 -0.02 -3.80
C ALA A 30 19.06 -0.37 -2.42
N TYR A 31 18.16 -0.65 -1.46
CA TYR A 31 18.54 -1.08 -0.12
C TYR A 31 19.34 -2.40 -0.10
N PRO A 32 18.87 -3.53 -0.68
CA PRO A 32 19.60 -4.79 -0.62
C PRO A 32 20.92 -4.79 -1.39
N LEU A 33 21.07 -3.95 -2.41
CA LEU A 33 22.30 -3.84 -3.21
C LEU A 33 23.25 -2.74 -2.69
N GLY A 34 22.92 -2.04 -1.60
CA GLY A 34 23.74 -0.95 -1.08
C GLY A 34 23.83 0.27 -2.02
N LEU A 35 22.87 0.44 -2.94
CA LEU A 35 22.79 1.59 -3.86
C LEU A 35 22.08 2.79 -3.21
N TRP A 36 21.94 2.78 -1.88
CA TRP A 36 21.30 3.86 -1.15
C TRP A 36 22.20 5.10 -1.21
N PRO A 37 21.69 6.29 -1.56
CA PRO A 37 22.52 7.47 -1.76
C PRO A 37 23.06 8.07 -0.43
N PHE A 38 22.72 7.46 0.70
CA PHE A 38 23.13 7.94 2.02
C PHE A 38 24.15 6.99 2.63
N ASN A 39 25.37 7.49 2.83
CA ASN A 39 26.39 6.84 3.64
C ASN A 39 26.22 7.31 5.09
N GLY A 40 25.71 6.45 5.97
CA GLY A 40 25.60 6.79 7.39
C GLY A 40 25.11 5.63 8.26
N SER A 41 25.52 5.63 9.53
CA SER A 41 25.17 4.67 10.58
C SER A 41 23.69 4.70 11.01
N ARG A 42 22.83 5.44 10.29
CA ARG A 42 21.43 5.64 10.63
C ARG A 42 20.57 4.77 9.71
N ASP A 43 19.59 4.08 10.29
CA ASP A 43 18.67 3.21 9.54
C ASP A 43 17.98 4.02 8.43
N PRO A 44 18.13 3.64 7.14
CA PRO A 44 17.52 4.35 6.04
C PRO A 44 15.98 4.34 6.09
N SER A 45 15.35 3.46 6.86
CA SER A 45 13.91 3.51 7.14
C SER A 45 13.50 4.85 7.76
N PHE A 46 14.31 5.40 8.68
CA PHE A 46 14.06 6.70 9.33
C PHE A 46 14.12 7.88 8.36
N LEU A 47 14.84 7.75 7.24
CA LEU A 47 14.89 8.81 6.21
C LEU A 47 13.58 8.89 5.44
N VAL A 48 12.84 7.78 5.35
CA VAL A 48 11.56 7.71 4.65
C VAL A 48 10.40 7.92 5.61
N THR A 49 10.40 7.34 6.81
CA THR A 49 9.27 7.44 7.75
C THR A 49 9.45 8.47 8.86
N GLY A 50 10.64 9.05 9.04
CA GLY A 50 10.90 9.99 10.15
C GLY A 50 10.21 11.36 10.02
N THR A 51 9.39 11.59 8.99
CA THR A 51 8.62 12.82 8.79
C THR A 51 7.16 12.50 8.47
N LEU A 52 6.24 13.41 8.81
CA LEU A 52 4.81 13.23 8.50
C LEU A 52 4.57 13.00 7.01
N LEU A 53 5.24 13.77 6.15
CA LEU A 53 5.12 13.64 4.69
C LEU A 53 5.56 12.25 4.22
N GLY A 54 6.66 11.74 4.78
CA GLY A 54 7.17 10.42 4.48
C GLY A 54 6.23 9.29 4.93
N VAL A 55 5.64 9.41 6.12
CA VAL A 55 4.60 8.49 6.59
C VAL A 55 3.37 8.52 5.68
N LEU A 56 2.90 9.70 5.30
CA LEU A 56 1.76 9.85 4.38
C LEU A 56 2.07 9.27 3.00
N PHE A 57 3.29 9.48 2.50
CA PHE A 57 3.76 8.88 1.25
C PHE A 57 3.68 7.35 1.31
N VAL A 58 4.22 6.72 2.37
CA VAL A 58 4.16 5.26 2.54
C VAL A 58 2.71 4.79 2.68
N PHE A 59 1.91 5.46 3.51
CA PHE A 59 0.52 5.10 3.74
C PHE A 59 -0.29 5.11 2.45
N VAL A 60 -0.29 6.24 1.73
CA VAL A 60 -1.07 6.41 0.49
C VAL A 60 -0.59 5.44 -0.59
N THR A 61 0.73 5.27 -0.75
CA THR A 61 1.29 4.37 -1.76
C THR A 61 0.90 2.93 -1.50
N VAL A 62 1.07 2.44 -0.27
CA VAL A 62 0.79 1.04 0.08
C VAL A 62 -0.71 0.77 0.17
N ALA A 63 -1.48 1.62 0.85
CA ALA A 63 -2.94 1.46 0.96
C ALA A 63 -3.64 1.57 -0.41
N GLY A 64 -3.25 2.56 -1.22
CA GLY A 64 -3.78 2.74 -2.57
C GLY A 64 -3.47 1.55 -3.48
N SER A 65 -2.23 1.05 -3.44
CA SER A 65 -1.82 -0.14 -4.20
C SER A 65 -2.53 -1.40 -3.74
N LEU A 66 -2.71 -1.58 -2.42
CA LEU A 66 -3.42 -2.72 -1.84
C LEU A 66 -4.89 -2.73 -2.29
N PHE A 67 -5.59 -1.60 -2.15
CA PHE A 67 -6.98 -1.48 -2.60
C PHE A 67 -7.10 -1.77 -4.09
N HIS A 68 -6.26 -1.11 -4.92
CA HIS A 68 -6.29 -1.29 -6.37
C HIS A 68 -6.03 -2.75 -6.77
N GLY A 69 -4.97 -3.34 -6.24
CA GLY A 69 -4.55 -4.71 -6.56
C GLY A 69 -5.59 -5.75 -6.17
N ILE A 70 -6.10 -5.71 -4.95
CA ILE A 70 -7.10 -6.68 -4.48
C ILE A 70 -8.43 -6.52 -5.23
N PHE A 71 -8.88 -5.29 -5.47
CA PHE A 71 -10.10 -5.01 -6.24
C PHE A 71 -10.02 -5.52 -7.68
N ARG A 72 -8.85 -5.43 -8.33
CA ARG A 72 -8.62 -6.02 -9.66
C ARG A 72 -8.51 -7.54 -9.59
N PHE A 73 -7.82 -8.06 -8.58
CA PHE A 73 -7.54 -9.49 -8.43
C PHE A 73 -8.82 -10.31 -8.22
N GLN A 74 -9.74 -9.85 -7.35
CA GLN A 74 -11.03 -10.52 -7.17
C GLN A 74 -11.84 -10.59 -8.48
N SER A 75 -11.81 -9.52 -9.29
CA SER A 75 -12.49 -9.48 -10.59
C SER A 75 -11.85 -10.45 -11.57
N ALA A 76 -10.52 -10.45 -11.66
CA ALA A 76 -9.77 -11.40 -12.47
C ALA A 76 -10.07 -12.86 -12.11
N LEU A 77 -10.14 -13.20 -10.81
CA LEU A 77 -10.52 -14.54 -10.35
C LEU A 77 -11.93 -14.96 -10.81
N THR A 78 -12.89 -14.03 -10.78
CA THR A 78 -14.24 -14.32 -11.30
C THR A 78 -14.26 -14.50 -12.81
N GLU A 79 -13.42 -13.75 -13.55
CA GLU A 79 -13.29 -13.83 -15.01
C GLU A 79 -12.63 -15.14 -15.46
N VAL A 80 -11.69 -15.70 -14.68
CA VAL A 80 -11.01 -16.98 -15.01
C VAL A 80 -11.77 -18.24 -14.55
N GLY A 81 -13.02 -18.11 -14.11
CA GLY A 81 -13.91 -19.26 -13.86
C GLY A 81 -14.40 -19.43 -12.43
N LEU A 82 -14.01 -18.57 -11.48
CA LEU A 82 -14.51 -18.62 -10.09
C LEU A 82 -15.78 -17.79 -9.86
N LEU A 83 -16.59 -17.54 -10.90
CA LEU A 83 -17.80 -16.72 -10.81
C LEU A 83 -18.78 -17.18 -9.71
N ARG A 84 -18.89 -18.50 -9.49
CA ARG A 84 -19.74 -19.07 -8.42
C ARG A 84 -19.29 -18.65 -7.01
N LEU A 85 -18.01 -18.32 -6.85
CA LEU A 85 -17.41 -17.87 -5.59
C LEU A 85 -17.34 -16.34 -5.47
N LYS A 86 -17.90 -15.58 -6.42
CA LYS A 86 -17.81 -14.11 -6.49
C LYS A 86 -18.03 -13.43 -5.14
N ARG A 87 -19.13 -13.75 -4.45
CA ARG A 87 -19.47 -13.14 -3.15
C ARG A 87 -18.42 -13.45 -2.08
N GLY A 88 -17.89 -14.68 -2.07
CA GLY A 88 -16.82 -15.08 -1.15
C GLY A 88 -15.50 -14.38 -1.45
N LEU A 89 -15.14 -14.26 -2.73
CA LEU A 89 -13.95 -13.54 -3.18
C LEU A 89 -14.02 -12.04 -2.83
N GLU A 90 -15.17 -11.41 -3.04
CA GLU A 90 -15.41 -10.01 -2.64
C GLU A 90 -15.31 -9.84 -1.13
N ALA A 91 -15.93 -10.73 -0.34
CA ALA A 91 -15.85 -10.67 1.12
C ALA A 91 -14.42 -10.81 1.65
N VAL A 92 -13.67 -11.80 1.14
CA VAL A 92 -12.26 -12.01 1.50
C VAL A 92 -11.40 -10.84 1.03
N GLY A 93 -11.63 -10.33 -0.19
CA GLY A 93 -10.91 -9.19 -0.75
C GLY A 93 -11.08 -7.94 0.10
N TYR A 94 -12.32 -7.57 0.44
CA TYR A 94 -12.57 -6.41 1.30
C TYR A 94 -12.04 -6.59 2.72
N LEU A 95 -12.05 -7.82 3.26
CA LEU A 95 -11.42 -8.11 4.55
C LEU A 95 -9.91 -7.89 4.50
N ILE A 96 -9.23 -8.39 3.46
CA ILE A 96 -7.78 -8.19 3.27
C ILE A 96 -7.45 -6.70 3.15
N ILE A 97 -8.23 -5.95 2.37
CA ILE A 97 -8.06 -4.50 2.23
C ILE A 97 -8.21 -3.81 3.59
N PHE A 98 -9.29 -4.09 4.31
CA PHE A 98 -9.57 -3.45 5.60
C PHE A 98 -8.48 -3.75 6.62
N VAL A 99 -8.17 -5.04 6.84
CA VAL A 99 -7.15 -5.47 7.78
C VAL A 99 -5.77 -4.92 7.39
N GLY A 100 -5.42 -4.97 6.11
CA GLY A 100 -4.14 -4.45 5.63
C GLY A 100 -3.97 -2.94 5.84
N ILE A 101 -5.02 -2.15 5.57
CA ILE A 101 -4.98 -0.70 5.81
C ILE A 101 -4.91 -0.38 7.31
N VAL A 102 -5.68 -1.08 8.15
CA VAL A 102 -5.64 -0.89 9.61
C VAL A 102 -4.26 -1.25 10.18
N LEU A 103 -3.70 -2.39 9.78
CA LEU A 103 -2.37 -2.80 10.20
C LEU A 103 -1.30 -1.82 9.72
N LEU A 104 -1.37 -1.36 8.48
CA LEU A 104 -0.44 -0.37 7.94
C LEU A 104 -0.49 0.93 8.75
N ALA A 105 -1.68 1.47 9.01
CA ALA A 105 -1.85 2.66 9.84
C ALA A 105 -1.28 2.44 11.24
N TYR A 106 -1.60 1.32 11.88
CA TYR A 106 -1.09 0.95 13.19
C TYR A 106 0.43 0.90 13.23
N TYR A 107 1.07 0.19 12.30
CA TYR A 107 2.53 0.11 12.23
C TYR A 107 3.17 1.49 12.03
N LEU A 108 2.64 2.30 11.12
CA LEU A 108 3.19 3.63 10.86
C LEU A 108 3.09 4.56 12.08
N LEU A 109 2.03 4.46 12.88
CA LEU A 109 1.88 5.21 14.13
C LEU A 109 2.83 4.71 15.22
N VAL A 110 2.96 3.39 15.38
CA VAL A 110 3.88 2.79 16.38
C VAL A 110 5.34 3.10 16.07
N LEU A 111 5.73 3.09 14.78
CA LEU A 111 7.07 3.46 14.33
C LEU A 111 7.38 4.95 14.51
N ASN A 112 6.36 5.82 14.60
CA ASN A 112 6.52 7.27 14.64
C ASN A 112 5.72 7.92 15.78
N PRO A 113 6.05 7.60 17.05
CA PRO A 113 5.27 8.02 18.22
C PRO A 113 5.31 9.54 18.45
N SER A 114 6.27 10.24 17.86
CA SER A 114 6.42 11.70 17.95
C SER A 114 5.58 12.49 16.93
N LEU A 115 4.96 11.81 15.97
CA LEU A 115 4.04 12.48 15.04
C LEU A 115 2.71 12.73 15.74
N PRO A 116 2.06 13.89 15.52
CA PRO A 116 0.73 14.12 16.06
C PRO A 116 -0.20 13.01 15.57
N ALA A 117 -0.94 12.39 16.49
CA ALA A 117 -2.02 11.48 16.12
C ALA A 117 -2.98 12.28 15.23
N LEU A 118 -3.10 11.86 13.96
CA LEU A 118 -4.07 12.42 13.01
C LEU A 118 -5.50 12.15 13.48
#